data_AF-A0A8D8FSU7-F1
#
_entry.id   AF-A0A8D8FSU7-F1
#
_cell.length_a   1.000
_cell.length_b   1.000
_cell.length_c   1.000
_cell.angle_alpha   90.00
_cell.angle_beta   90.00
_cell.angle_gamma   90.00
#
_symmetry.space_group_name_H-M   'P 1'
#
loop_
_entity.id
_entity.type
_entity.pdbx_description
1 polymer ?
#
loop_
_entity_poly.entity_id
_entity_poly.type
_entity_poly.pdbx_seq_one_letter_code
_entity_poly.pdbx_strand_id
1 'polypeptide(L)'
;SRLILETFKLILFHVFFKGSDTSGTQMTYIALALAVYQEYQEKVYQEICSVYPLDQELNITADSLQQLQYTEMFLKECMRLLTVGPALVRKNLATVDLGDIKVPPGNTLILSVYNLHRRKDIWGPNADQFDPE
;
A
#
# COMPACT_ATOMS: atom_id res chain seq x y z
N SER A 1 -9.92 -33.40 -11.85
CA SER A 1 -11.15 -32.57 -11.88
C SER A 1 -11.62 -32.12 -10.50
N ARG A 2 -11.39 -32.84 -9.38
CA ARG A 2 -11.74 -32.38 -8.01
C ARG A 2 -10.69 -31.48 -7.35
N LEU A 3 -9.41 -31.87 -7.45
CA LEU A 3 -8.27 -31.14 -6.88
C LEU A 3 -8.13 -29.71 -7.44
N ILE A 4 -8.32 -29.53 -8.75
CA ILE A 4 -8.28 -28.21 -9.40
C ILE A 4 -9.40 -27.31 -8.85
N LEU A 5 -10.59 -27.86 -8.63
CA LEU A 5 -11.74 -27.11 -8.12
C LEU A 5 -11.53 -26.69 -6.65
N GLU A 6 -10.91 -27.54 -5.84
CA GLU A 6 -10.56 -27.21 -4.45
C GLU A 6 -9.43 -26.17 -4.37
N THR A 7 -8.37 -26.32 -5.18
CA THR A 7 -7.32 -25.31 -5.28
C THR A 7 -7.88 -23.97 -5.74
N PHE A 8 -8.79 -23.96 -6.73
CA PHE A 8 -9.43 -22.74 -7.20
C PHE A 8 -10.29 -22.08 -6.11
N LYS A 9 -11.09 -22.85 -5.37
CA LYS A 9 -11.85 -22.34 -4.22
C LYS A 9 -10.95 -21.75 -3.13
N LEU A 10 -9.82 -22.41 -2.84
CA LEU A 10 -8.83 -21.92 -1.88
C LEU A 10 -8.15 -20.63 -2.36
N ILE A 11 -7.88 -20.50 -3.65
CA ILE A 11 -7.34 -19.27 -4.25
C ILE A 11 -8.37 -18.14 -4.12
N LEU A 12 -9.62 -18.38 -4.51
CA LEU A 12 -10.68 -17.36 -4.39
C LEU A 12 -10.87 -16.93 -2.94
N PHE A 13 -10.99 -17.88 -2.01
CA PHE A 13 -11.10 -17.57 -0.59
C PHE A 13 -9.92 -16.72 -0.11
N HIS A 14 -8.69 -17.07 -0.49
CA HIS A 14 -7.51 -16.29 -0.14
C HIS A 14 -7.53 -14.87 -0.71
N VAL A 15 -7.89 -14.71 -1.99
CA VAL A 15 -7.96 -13.41 -2.65
C VAL A 15 -9.00 -12.52 -1.97
N PHE A 16 -10.19 -13.05 -1.70
CA PHE A 16 -11.26 -12.26 -1.08
C PHE A 16 -10.99 -11.95 0.38
N PHE A 17 -10.67 -12.94 1.23
CA PHE A 17 -10.49 -12.70 2.66
C PHE A 17 -9.22 -11.93 2.99
N LYS A 18 -8.06 -12.35 2.45
CA LYS A 18 -6.81 -11.63 2.76
C LYS A 18 -6.78 -10.27 2.08
N GLY A 19 -7.33 -10.16 0.88
CA GLY A 19 -7.44 -8.89 0.17
C GLY A 19 -8.41 -7.92 0.86
N SER A 20 -9.53 -8.41 1.38
CA SER A 20 -10.53 -7.56 2.06
C SER A 20 -9.99 -6.99 3.36
N ASP A 21 -9.34 -7.80 4.20
CA ASP A 21 -8.88 -7.33 5.51
C ASP A 21 -7.78 -6.28 5.39
N THR A 22 -6.81 -6.49 4.49
CA THR A 22 -5.74 -5.52 4.28
C THR A 22 -6.27 -4.23 3.66
N SER A 23 -7.12 -4.34 2.64
CA SER A 23 -7.66 -3.16 1.95
C SER A 23 -8.63 -2.39 2.86
N GLY A 24 -9.46 -3.08 3.63
CA GLY A 24 -10.37 -2.45 4.60
C GLY A 24 -9.62 -1.72 5.73
N THR A 25 -8.54 -2.32 6.24
CA THR A 25 -7.67 -1.67 7.23
C THR A 25 -6.98 -0.44 6.60
N GLN A 26 -6.46 -0.57 5.38
CA GLN A 26 -5.82 0.54 4.68
C GLN A 26 -6.80 1.69 4.43
N MET A 27 -8.04 1.40 4.01
CA MET A 27 -9.09 2.41 3.84
C MET A 27 -9.44 3.12 5.14
N THR A 28 -9.42 2.40 6.26
CA THR A 28 -9.63 3.00 7.59
C THR A 28 -8.52 4.00 7.93
N TYR A 29 -7.26 3.64 7.64
CA TYR A 29 -6.13 4.54 7.83
C TYR A 29 -6.17 5.76 6.90
N ILE A 30 -6.58 5.57 5.64
CA ILE A 30 -6.78 6.67 4.68
C ILE A 30 -7.87 7.63 5.18
N ALA A 31 -9.01 7.11 5.64
CA ALA A 31 -10.09 7.92 6.19
C ALA A 31 -9.64 8.70 7.44
N LEU A 32 -8.85 8.06 8.31
CA LEU A 32 -8.26 8.73 9.47
C LEU A 32 -7.26 9.82 9.06
N ALA A 33 -6.39 9.55 8.09
CA ALA A 33 -5.42 10.52 7.59
C ALA A 33 -6.11 11.74 6.99
N LEU A 34 -7.18 11.56 6.20
CA LEU A 34 -7.99 12.67 5.69
C LEU A 34 -8.59 13.49 6.84
N ALA A 35 -9.16 12.82 7.85
CA ALA A 35 -9.75 13.50 9.01
C ALA A 35 -8.72 14.31 9.82
N VAL A 36 -7.49 13.82 9.96
CA VAL A 36 -6.42 14.49 10.71
C VAL A 36 -5.75 15.61 9.90
N TYR A 37 -5.46 15.36 8.62
CA TYR A 37 -4.75 16.30 7.74
C TYR A 37 -5.71 17.03 6.81
N GLN A 38 -6.44 17.99 7.36
CA GLN A 38 -7.46 18.75 6.64
C GLN A 38 -6.91 19.49 5.40
N GLU A 39 -5.65 19.93 5.43
CA GLU A 39 -5.00 20.58 4.28
C GLU A 39 -4.86 19.63 3.08
N TYR A 40 -4.56 18.34 3.33
CA TYR A 40 -4.44 17.34 2.28
C TYR A 40 -5.82 16.84 1.85
N GLN A 41 -6.78 16.75 2.78
CA GLN A 41 -8.17 16.45 2.45
C GLN A 41 -8.74 17.46 1.45
N GLU A 42 -8.51 18.76 1.67
CA GLU A 42 -8.99 19.81 0.76
C GLU A 42 -8.37 19.67 -0.63
N LYS A 43 -7.06 19.42 -0.73
CA LYS A 43 -6.38 19.20 -2.02
C LYS A 43 -6.93 17.97 -2.76
N VAL A 44 -7.11 16.85 -2.06
CA VAL A 44 -7.74 15.63 -2.62
C VAL A 44 -9.15 15.91 -3.10
N TYR A 45 -9.95 16.62 -2.30
CA TYR A 45 -11.32 16.98 -2.66
C TYR A 45 -11.38 17.86 -3.91
N GLN A 46 -10.55 18.90 -3.97
CA GLN A 46 -10.48 19.80 -5.12
C GLN A 46 -10.07 19.06 -6.40
N GLU A 47 -9.08 18.16 -6.33
CA GLU A 47 -8.67 17.34 -7.46
C GLU A 47 -9.82 16.42 -7.93
N ILE A 48 -10.47 15.71 -7.00
CA ILE A 48 -11.60 14.84 -7.33
C ILE A 48 -12.73 15.63 -7.98
N CYS A 49 -13.10 16.81 -7.44
CA CYS A 49 -14.13 17.66 -8.02
C CYS A 49 -13.74 18.23 -9.40
N SER A 50 -12.45 18.44 -9.65
CA SER A 50 -11.96 18.87 -10.96
C SER A 50 -12.09 17.76 -12.01
N VAL A 51 -11.92 16.50 -11.63
CA VAL A 51 -12.02 15.35 -12.55
C VAL A 51 -13.46 14.85 -12.67
N TYR A 52 -14.23 14.92 -11.57
CA TYR A 52 -15.63 14.48 -11.49
C TYR A 52 -16.52 15.61 -10.94
N PRO A 53 -16.99 16.52 -11.81
CA PRO A 53 -17.89 17.59 -11.41
C PRO A 53 -19.20 17.06 -10.81
N LEU A 54 -19.69 17.71 -9.74
CA LEU A 54 -20.87 17.25 -8.98
C LEU A 54 -22.19 17.33 -9.75
N ASP A 55 -22.23 18.12 -10.82
CA ASP A 55 -23.39 18.35 -11.69
C ASP A 55 -23.46 17.38 -12.88
N GLN A 56 -22.47 16.50 -13.03
CA GLN A 56 -22.38 15.53 -14.12
C GLN A 56 -22.59 14.11 -13.63
N GLU A 57 -23.04 13.23 -14.52
CA GLU A 57 -23.11 11.81 -14.23
C GLU A 57 -21.70 11.26 -14.00
N LEU A 58 -21.52 10.54 -12.89
CA LEU A 58 -20.26 9.91 -12.52
C LEU A 58 -19.88 8.84 -13.55
N ASN A 59 -18.91 9.15 -14.39
CA ASN A 59 -18.32 8.21 -15.34
C ASN A 59 -16.87 7.90 -14.95
N ILE A 60 -16.68 6.82 -14.20
CA ILE A 60 -15.35 6.38 -13.76
C ILE A 60 -14.73 5.49 -14.83
N THR A 61 -13.71 6.01 -15.51
CA THR A 61 -12.88 5.28 -16.47
C THR A 61 -11.44 5.16 -15.99
N ALA A 62 -10.68 4.19 -16.52
CA ALA A 62 -9.26 4.05 -16.19
C ALA A 62 -8.47 5.33 -16.49
N ASP A 63 -8.76 6.00 -17.60
CA ASP A 63 -8.11 7.24 -18.01
C ASP A 63 -8.44 8.41 -17.05
N SER A 64 -9.69 8.48 -16.56
CA SER A 64 -10.09 9.49 -15.58
C SER A 64 -9.39 9.29 -14.22
N LEU A 65 -9.19 8.04 -13.80
CA LEU A 65 -8.48 7.74 -12.55
C LEU A 65 -7.00 8.13 -12.62
N GLN A 66 -6.37 8.05 -13.80
CA GLN A 66 -4.98 8.50 -13.99
C GLN A 66 -4.80 10.02 -13.84
N GLN A 67 -5.89 10.79 -13.89
CA GLN A 67 -5.85 12.24 -13.66
C GLN A 67 -5.76 12.60 -12.16
N LEU A 68 -6.03 11.65 -11.25
CA LEU A 68 -6.02 11.86 -9.80
C LEU A 68 -4.61 11.71 -9.20
N GLN A 69 -3.65 12.52 -9.69
CA GLN A 69 -2.24 12.39 -9.36
C GLN A 69 -1.95 12.69 -7.87
N TYR A 70 -2.53 13.75 -7.34
CA TYR A 70 -2.37 14.14 -5.95
C TYR A 70 -3.03 13.14 -5.00
N THR A 71 -4.22 12.64 -5.37
CA THR A 71 -4.88 11.56 -4.64
C THR A 71 -4.01 10.31 -4.62
N GLU A 72 -3.37 9.94 -5.74
CA GLU A 72 -2.42 8.83 -5.77
C GLU A 72 -1.21 9.06 -4.85
N MET A 73 -0.64 10.26 -4.84
CA MET A 73 0.44 10.66 -3.93
C MET A 73 0.01 10.51 -2.47
N PHE A 74 -1.16 11.03 -2.09
CA PHE A 74 -1.71 10.91 -0.75
C PHE A 74 -1.94 9.45 -0.32
N LEU A 75 -2.48 8.62 -1.22
CA LEU A 75 -2.70 7.20 -0.96
C LEU A 75 -1.37 6.46 -0.77
N LYS A 76 -0.36 6.76 -1.59
CA LYS A 76 1.00 6.19 -1.45
C LYS A 76 1.63 6.59 -0.11
N GLU A 77 1.45 7.83 0.31
CA GLU A 77 1.98 8.31 1.57
C GLU A 77 1.29 7.66 2.79
N CYS A 78 -0.03 7.48 2.71
CA CYS A 78 -0.77 6.65 3.66
C CYS A 78 -0.21 5.23 3.73
N MET A 79 0.10 4.59 2.60
CA MET A 79 0.68 3.25 2.59
C MET A 79 2.11 3.22 3.12
N ARG A 80 2.90 4.29 2.94
CA ARG A 80 4.27 4.41 3.43
C ARG A 80 4.32 4.50 4.95
N LEU A 81 3.52 5.36 5.55
CA LEU A 81 3.53 5.60 6.99
C LEU A 81 2.53 4.72 7.74
N LEU A 82 1.33 4.51 7.22
CA LEU A 82 0.27 3.71 7.85
C LEU A 82 0.20 2.33 7.19
N THR A 83 1.35 1.63 7.13
CA THR A 83 1.47 0.33 6.48
C THR A 83 0.75 -0.78 7.25
N VAL A 84 -0.21 -1.46 6.62
CA VAL A 84 -0.92 -2.62 7.22
C VAL A 84 -0.03 -3.85 7.40
N GLY A 85 0.92 -4.08 6.49
CA GLY A 85 1.87 -5.19 6.53
C GLY A 85 3.30 -4.73 6.86
N PRO A 86 3.68 -4.58 8.15
CA PRO A 86 4.94 -3.92 8.53
C PRO A 86 6.20 -4.75 8.27
N ALA A 87 6.08 -6.04 7.95
CA ALA A 87 7.21 -6.93 7.71
C ALA A 87 6.91 -7.99 6.64
N LEU A 88 7.92 -8.33 5.84
CA LEU A 88 7.92 -9.48 4.94
C LEU A 88 8.81 -10.56 5.52
N VAL A 89 8.25 -11.77 5.68
CA VAL A 89 8.98 -12.93 6.18
C VAL A 89 9.18 -13.93 5.04
N ARG A 90 10.41 -14.43 4.88
CA ARG A 90 10.78 -15.47 3.91
C ARG A 90 11.66 -16.51 4.58
N LYS A 91 11.59 -17.75 4.10
CA LYS A 91 12.54 -18.80 4.46
C LYS A 91 13.41 -19.11 3.25
N ASN A 92 14.73 -19.03 3.38
CA ASN A 92 15.60 -19.33 2.25
C ASN A 92 15.78 -20.85 2.10
N LEU A 93 15.64 -21.33 0.87
CA LEU A 93 15.80 -22.75 0.53
C LEU A 93 17.21 -23.07 0.02
N ALA A 94 17.94 -22.05 -0.39
CA ALA A 94 19.32 -22.10 -0.83
C ALA A 94 20.11 -20.98 -0.14
N THR A 95 21.44 -21.06 -0.25
CA THR A 95 22.32 -19.98 0.22
C THR A 95 21.95 -18.67 -0.49
N VAL A 96 21.75 -17.61 0.28
CA VAL A 96 21.50 -16.26 -0.23
C VAL A 96 22.76 -15.43 0.00
N ASP A 97 23.23 -14.79 -1.06
CA ASP A 97 24.34 -13.84 -1.03
C ASP A 97 23.78 -12.42 -0.90
N LEU A 98 24.09 -11.75 0.22
CA LEU A 98 23.69 -10.38 0.53
C LEU A 98 24.91 -9.44 0.49
N GLY A 99 25.89 -9.73 -0.37
CA GLY A 99 27.16 -9.00 -0.47
C GLY A 99 28.17 -9.54 0.54
N ASP A 100 28.39 -8.81 1.63
CA ASP A 100 29.38 -9.20 2.64
C ASP A 100 28.92 -10.40 3.50
N ILE A 101 27.65 -10.80 3.37
CA ILE A 101 27.04 -11.84 4.19
C ILE A 101 26.47 -12.94 3.30
N LYS A 102 26.91 -14.18 3.53
CA LYS A 102 26.30 -15.39 2.96
C LYS A 102 25.42 -16.08 3.99
N VAL A 103 24.13 -16.18 3.70
CA VAL A 103 23.15 -16.81 4.60
C VAL A 103 22.89 -18.24 4.13
N PRO A 104 23.22 -19.28 4.92
CA PRO A 104 22.98 -20.68 4.56
C PRO A 104 21.48 -21.01 4.50
N PRO A 105 21.06 -22.07 3.79
CA PRO A 105 19.65 -22.47 3.69
C PRO A 105 19.04 -22.76 5.06
N GLY A 106 17.72 -22.53 5.19
CA GLY A 106 16.93 -22.84 6.38
C GLY A 106 16.74 -21.66 7.35
N ASN A 107 17.32 -20.50 7.08
CA ASN A 107 17.16 -19.27 7.86
C ASN A 107 15.86 -18.53 7.53
N THR A 108 15.32 -17.82 8.52
CA THR A 108 14.19 -16.90 8.34
C THR A 108 14.73 -15.49 8.11
N LEU A 109 14.43 -14.93 6.95
CA LEU A 109 14.75 -13.56 6.54
C LEU A 109 13.53 -12.68 6.81
N ILE A 110 13.72 -11.60 7.57
CA ILE A 110 12.67 -10.63 7.89
C ILE A 110 13.08 -9.27 7.32
N LEU A 111 12.31 -8.75 6.37
CA LEU A 111 12.44 -7.38 5.91
C LEU A 111 11.41 -6.51 6.63
N SER A 112 11.88 -5.53 7.39
CA SER A 112 11.01 -4.54 8.02
C SER A 112 10.62 -3.46 7.01
N VAL A 113 9.42 -3.58 6.44
CA VAL A 113 8.82 -2.58 5.54
C VAL A 113 8.62 -1.27 6.29
N TYR A 114 8.16 -1.34 7.54
CA TYR A 114 7.96 -0.18 8.41
C TYR A 114 9.21 0.70 8.53
N ASN A 115 10.37 0.08 8.84
CA ASN A 115 11.64 0.80 8.97
C ASN A 115 12.17 1.24 7.62
N LEU A 116 12.07 0.39 6.59
CA LEU A 116 12.50 0.73 5.23
C LEU A 116 11.80 2.00 4.72
N HIS A 117 10.50 2.13 4.97
CA HIS A 117 9.71 3.30 4.60
C HIS A 117 10.01 4.57 5.42
N ARG A 118 10.83 4.49 6.47
CA ARG A 118 11.22 5.63 7.35
C ARG A 118 12.73 5.88 7.37
N ARG A 119 13.47 5.21 6.48
CA ARG A 119 14.91 5.37 6.37
C ARG A 119 15.27 6.76 5.89
N LYS A 120 15.88 7.57 6.77
CA LYS A 120 16.24 8.97 6.48
C LYS A 120 17.29 9.14 5.40
N ASP A 121 18.07 8.09 5.14
CA ASP A 121 19.03 8.05 4.04
C ASP A 121 18.38 7.83 2.67
N ILE A 122 17.13 7.35 2.63
CA ILE A 122 16.34 7.17 1.40
C ILE A 122 15.28 8.27 1.27
N TRP A 123 14.54 8.53 2.34
CA TRP A 123 13.37 9.43 2.38
C TRP A 123 13.69 10.83 2.93
N GLY A 124 14.95 11.10 3.28
CA GLY A 124 15.38 12.39 3.82
C GLY A 124 15.12 12.58 5.33
N PRO A 125 15.51 13.73 5.89
CA PRO A 125 15.45 13.98 7.34
C PRO A 125 14.03 13.97 7.91
N ASN A 126 13.04 14.28 7.07
CA ASN A 126 11.62 14.35 7.39
C ASN A 126 10.87 13.03 7.16
N ALA A 127 11.56 11.89 7.01
CA ALA A 127 10.95 10.60 6.71
C ALA A 127 9.83 10.15 7.68
N ASP A 128 9.76 10.73 8.87
CA ASP A 128 8.72 10.45 9.87
C ASP A 128 7.48 11.35 9.74
N GLN A 129 7.56 12.41 8.93
CA GLN A 129 6.45 13.33 8.65
C GLN A 129 5.60 12.78 7.52
N PHE A 130 4.29 13.01 7.63
CA PHE A 130 3.34 12.70 6.57
C PHE A 130 3.35 13.84 5.56
N ASP A 131 3.92 13.59 4.39
CA ASP A 131 4.01 14.56 3.31
C ASP A 131 3.77 13.85 1.97
N PRO A 132 2.62 14.08 1.32
CA PRO A 132 2.36 13.53 0.00
C PRO A 132 3.28 14.09 -1.11
N GLU A 133 3.88 15.27 -0.94
CA GLU A 133 4.70 15.98 -1.94
C GLU A 133 6.20 15.66 -1.84
#